data_AF-A0A0P4VSC2-F1
#
_entry.id   AF-A0A0P4VSC2-F1
#
_cell.length_a   1.000
_cell.length_b   1.000
_cell.length_c   1.000
_cell.angle_alpha   90.00
_cell.angle_beta   90.00
_cell.angle_gamma   90.00
#
_symmetry.space_group_name_H-M   'P 1'
#
loop_
_entity.id
_entity.type
_entity.pdbx_description
1 polymer ?
#
loop_
_entity_poly.entity_id
_entity_poly.type
_entity_poly.pdbx_seq_one_letter_code
_entity_poly.pdbx_strand_id
1 'polypeptide(L)'
;MPLVVAIVICTYFLGHAKDPAVVIDFDDYQPSIRGKEADAFIKWSSLSLVPEDQEPAADDYMVGYVWPDTKTVFPDFLKPETQEWWSNEIKLFHEVIKFDSLWIDMNEPANFGTNLDKPFNWPPDKEPWSLKCPDDKWNNPPYPTKMVRVGDNQSKRITDHTICMTGNQTDGTSTFLHYDVHSLYGWSETVATHK
;
A
#
# COMPACT_ATOMS: atom_id res chain seq x y z
N MET A 1 -5.98 26.27 2.50
CA MET A 1 -4.99 25.19 2.66
C MET A 1 -5.44 24.10 1.70
N PRO A 2 -4.66 23.75 0.67
CA PRO A 2 -5.15 22.89 -0.38
C PRO A 2 -5.23 21.45 0.13
N LEU A 3 -6.39 20.80 -0.09
CA LEU A 3 -6.61 19.38 0.13
C LEU A 3 -5.55 18.58 -0.66
N VAL A 4 -4.67 17.87 0.04
CA VAL A 4 -3.90 16.79 -0.55
C VAL A 4 -4.78 15.56 -0.49
N VAL A 5 -5.65 15.38 -1.48
CA VAL A 5 -6.16 14.05 -1.79
C VAL A 5 -5.18 13.48 -2.80
N ALA A 6 -4.43 12.45 -2.42
CA ALA A 6 -3.64 11.67 -3.37
C ALA A 6 -4.62 10.82 -4.21
N ILE A 7 -5.23 11.49 -5.19
CA ILE A 7 -5.99 10.91 -6.30
C ILE A 7 -5.12 11.22 -7.50
N VAL A 8 -4.49 10.20 -8.07
CA VAL A 8 -3.89 10.32 -9.40
C VAL A 8 -5.03 10.63 -10.37
N ILE A 9 -4.94 11.73 -11.11
CA ILE A 9 -5.97 12.10 -12.09
C ILE A 9 -5.36 11.86 -13.48
N CYS A 10 -5.77 10.79 -14.20
CA CYS A 10 -5.74 10.85 -15.66
C CYS A 10 -6.94 11.67 -16.13
N THR A 11 -6.70 12.92 -16.45
CA THR A 11 -7.63 13.70 -17.27
C THR A 11 -7.79 13.02 -18.62
N TYR A 12 -8.99 12.59 -19.02
CA TYR A 12 -9.59 12.71 -20.37
C TYR A 12 -11.01 12.09 -20.52
N PHE A 13 -11.53 11.40 -19.50
CA PHE A 13 -12.96 11.07 -19.35
C PHE A 13 -13.37 11.35 -17.90
N LEU A 14 -14.67 11.46 -17.57
CA LEU A 14 -15.18 11.74 -16.21
C LEU A 14 -14.93 10.60 -15.19
N GLY A 15 -13.77 9.94 -15.25
CA GLY A 15 -13.29 8.96 -14.28
C GLY A 15 -12.21 9.57 -13.37
N HIS A 16 -12.24 9.22 -12.10
CA HIS A 16 -11.21 9.62 -11.13
C HIS A 16 -10.30 8.42 -10.87
N ALA A 17 -8.97 8.58 -10.90
CA ALA A 17 -8.07 7.49 -10.52
C ALA A 17 -7.83 7.48 -9.00
N LYS A 18 -7.77 6.28 -8.43
CA LYS A 18 -7.59 6.08 -7.01
C LYS A 18 -6.51 5.02 -6.82
N ASP A 19 -5.43 5.42 -6.16
CA ASP A 19 -4.39 4.49 -5.74
C ASP A 19 -4.80 3.87 -4.40
N PRO A 20 -4.41 2.62 -4.12
CA PRO A 20 -4.77 1.95 -2.87
C PRO A 20 -4.00 2.53 -1.67
N ALA A 21 -2.78 3.00 -1.87
CA ALA A 21 -1.91 3.42 -0.78
C ALA A 21 -2.37 4.75 -0.15
N VAL A 22 -2.37 4.80 1.18
CA VAL A 22 -2.81 5.96 1.97
C VAL A 22 -1.64 6.56 2.74
N VAL A 23 -1.54 7.89 2.81
CA VAL A 23 -0.47 8.59 3.54
C VAL A 23 -0.47 8.27 5.04
N ILE A 24 0.71 8.23 5.67
CA ILE A 24 0.85 8.01 7.12
C ILE A 24 0.60 9.28 7.98
N ASP A 25 -0.46 10.02 7.67
CA ASP A 25 -0.90 11.18 8.45
C ASP A 25 -2.12 10.78 9.29
N PHE A 26 -1.86 10.24 10.48
CA PHE A 26 -2.90 9.73 11.39
C PHE A 26 -3.44 10.79 12.36
N ASP A 27 -3.05 12.05 12.20
CA ASP A 27 -3.47 13.16 13.08
C ASP A 27 -4.39 14.14 12.35
N ASP A 28 -4.11 14.43 11.07
CA ASP A 28 -4.83 15.47 10.32
C ASP A 28 -5.54 14.91 9.06
N TYR A 29 -5.11 13.77 8.51
CA TYR A 29 -5.72 13.21 7.31
C TYR A 29 -6.82 12.20 7.62
N GLN A 30 -8.07 12.65 7.41
CA GLN A 30 -9.29 11.93 7.76
C GLN A 30 -9.40 10.47 7.24
N PRO A 31 -9.04 10.14 5.99
CA PRO A 31 -9.02 8.75 5.52
C PRO A 31 -8.05 7.86 6.30
N SER A 32 -6.87 8.38 6.67
CA SER A 32 -5.88 7.64 7.46
C SER A 32 -6.33 7.44 8.89
N ILE A 33 -6.92 8.46 9.52
CA ILE A 33 -7.49 8.37 10.87
C ILE A 33 -8.54 7.26 10.92
N ARG A 34 -9.55 7.31 10.03
CA ARG A 34 -10.60 6.28 9.98
C ARG A 34 -10.06 4.91 9.57
N GLY A 35 -9.05 4.86 8.71
CA GLY A 35 -8.40 3.61 8.33
C GLY A 35 -7.68 2.96 9.51
N LYS A 36 -7.04 3.77 10.36
CA LYS A 36 -6.41 3.31 11.60
C LYS A 36 -7.45 2.86 12.63
N GLU A 37 -8.56 3.59 12.78
CA GLU A 37 -9.68 3.19 13.65
C GLU A 37 -10.32 1.86 13.22
N ALA A 38 -10.42 1.60 11.91
CA ALA A 38 -10.91 0.34 11.35
C ALA A 38 -9.86 -0.77 11.32
N ASP A 39 -8.63 -0.48 11.71
CA ASP A 39 -7.47 -1.36 11.58
C ASP A 39 -7.31 -1.92 10.15
N ALA A 40 -7.37 -1.04 9.16
CA ALA A 40 -7.57 -1.40 7.76
C ALA A 40 -6.29 -1.78 6.99
N PHE A 41 -5.10 -1.54 7.54
CA PHE A 41 -3.84 -1.64 6.79
C PHE A 41 -3.08 -2.94 7.04
N ILE A 42 -2.30 -3.36 6.03
CA ILE A 42 -1.39 -4.50 6.09
C ILE A 42 -0.36 -4.28 7.19
N LYS A 43 -0.15 -5.32 8.00
CA LYS A 43 0.78 -5.31 9.15
C LYS A 43 2.00 -6.16 8.93
N TRP A 44 3.07 -5.89 9.65
CA TRP A 44 4.17 -6.84 9.79
C TRP A 44 3.68 -8.12 10.47
N SER A 45 4.15 -9.29 10.01
CA SER A 45 3.76 -10.58 10.62
C SER A 45 4.26 -10.78 12.05
N SER A 46 5.23 -9.98 12.50
CA SER A 46 5.74 -9.95 13.87
C SER A 46 6.25 -8.55 14.20
N LEU A 47 6.05 -8.11 15.44
CA LEU A 47 6.59 -6.85 15.95
C LEU A 47 8.12 -6.77 15.84
N SER A 48 8.81 -7.92 15.86
CA SER A 48 10.28 -7.98 15.68
C SER A 48 10.75 -7.64 14.26
N LEU A 49 9.83 -7.61 13.29
CA LEU A 49 10.13 -7.26 11.90
C LEU A 49 9.85 -5.77 11.60
N VAL A 50 9.22 -5.04 12.52
CA VAL A 50 8.99 -3.60 12.36
C VAL A 50 10.33 -2.89 12.37
N PRO A 51 10.68 -2.11 11.31
CA PRO A 51 11.94 -1.39 11.26
C PRO A 51 12.09 -0.39 12.41
N GLU A 52 13.29 -0.28 12.97
CA GLU A 52 13.58 0.68 14.06
C GLU A 52 13.41 2.14 13.65
N ASP A 53 13.54 2.44 12.35
CA ASP A 53 13.36 3.75 11.74
C ASP A 53 11.92 4.03 11.26
N GLN A 54 10.98 3.13 11.56
CA GLN A 54 9.57 3.34 11.25
C GLN A 54 8.98 4.43 12.15
N GLU A 55 8.12 5.28 11.56
CA GLU A 55 7.40 6.31 12.30
C GLU A 55 6.52 5.66 13.38
N PRO A 56 6.62 6.06 14.67
CA PRO A 56 5.86 5.44 15.75
C PRO A 56 4.35 5.49 15.54
N ALA A 57 3.84 6.53 14.87
CA ALA A 57 2.42 6.68 14.57
C ALA A 57 1.87 5.59 13.63
N ALA A 58 2.74 4.90 12.87
CA ALA A 58 2.37 3.80 11.99
C ALA A 58 2.24 2.45 12.72
N ASP A 59 2.50 2.39 14.03
CA ASP A 59 2.39 1.17 14.85
C ASP A 59 3.08 -0.05 14.18
N ASP A 60 2.36 -1.15 13.99
CA ASP A 60 2.82 -2.38 13.33
C ASP A 60 2.46 -2.45 11.83
N TYR A 61 1.96 -1.35 11.23
CA TYR A 61 1.65 -1.30 9.81
C TYR A 61 2.91 -1.36 8.95
N MET A 62 2.79 -1.97 7.78
CA MET A 62 3.86 -1.99 6.78
C MET A 62 3.86 -0.69 6.00
N VAL A 63 4.95 0.06 6.15
CA VAL A 63 5.12 1.38 5.53
C VAL A 63 5.91 1.27 4.23
N GLY A 64 5.40 1.89 3.16
CA GLY A 64 6.08 2.04 1.88
C GLY A 64 6.06 3.48 1.38
N TYR A 65 6.15 3.65 0.07
CA TYR A 65 6.16 4.95 -0.60
C TYR A 65 5.62 4.82 -2.03
N VAL A 66 4.73 5.76 -2.39
CA VAL A 66 4.14 5.85 -3.72
C VAL A 66 4.14 7.31 -4.18
N TRP A 67 3.05 7.80 -4.78
CA TRP A 67 2.95 9.17 -5.30
C TRP A 67 3.01 10.30 -4.27
N PRO A 68 2.44 10.19 -3.05
CA PRO A 68 2.50 11.27 -2.09
C PRO A 68 3.94 11.57 -1.67
N ASP A 69 4.26 12.84 -1.40
CA ASP A 69 5.58 13.27 -0.89
C ASP A 69 5.84 12.81 0.57
N THR A 70 5.13 11.81 1.05
CA THR A 70 5.26 11.19 2.37
C THR A 70 5.08 9.68 2.27
N LYS A 71 5.49 8.96 3.31
CA LYS A 71 5.35 7.50 3.35
C LYS A 71 3.87 7.10 3.35
N THR A 72 3.60 5.87 2.93
CA THR A 72 2.24 5.34 2.76
C THR A 72 2.06 4.00 3.43
N VAL A 73 0.81 3.66 3.76
CA VAL A 73 0.35 2.34 4.19
C VAL A 73 -0.59 1.75 3.15
N PHE A 74 -0.72 0.43 3.15
CA PHE A 74 -1.48 -0.32 2.15
C PHE A 74 -2.68 -0.98 2.81
N PRO A 75 -3.92 -0.71 2.37
CA PRO A 75 -5.11 -1.38 2.89
C PRO A 75 -5.08 -2.89 2.64
N ASP A 76 -5.52 -3.69 3.60
CA ASP A 76 -5.77 -5.12 3.44
C ASP A 76 -7.20 -5.34 2.93
N PHE A 77 -7.39 -5.38 1.61
CA PHE A 77 -8.72 -5.52 1.01
C PHE A 77 -9.35 -6.91 1.18
N LEU A 78 -8.60 -7.92 1.68
CA LEU A 78 -9.21 -9.20 2.05
C LEU A 78 -10.08 -9.04 3.31
N LYS A 79 -9.73 -8.09 4.18
CA LYS A 79 -10.39 -7.87 5.47
C LYS A 79 -11.76 -7.20 5.28
N PRO A 80 -12.87 -7.77 5.79
CA PRO A 80 -14.20 -7.21 5.64
C PRO A 80 -14.33 -5.76 6.12
N GLU A 81 -13.70 -5.43 7.25
CA GLU A 81 -13.71 -4.08 7.83
C GLU A 81 -12.99 -3.07 6.92
N THR A 82 -11.91 -3.48 6.25
CA THR A 82 -11.21 -2.64 5.26
C THR A 82 -12.10 -2.37 4.05
N GLN A 83 -12.88 -3.35 3.59
CA GLN A 83 -13.81 -3.12 2.49
C GLN A 83 -14.91 -2.13 2.89
N GLU A 84 -15.43 -2.21 4.11
CA GLU A 84 -16.42 -1.26 4.63
C GLU A 84 -15.85 0.16 4.76
N TRP A 85 -14.65 0.28 5.32
CA TRP A 85 -13.91 1.55 5.38
C TRP A 85 -13.71 2.12 3.97
N TRP A 86 -13.25 1.32 3.02
CA TRP A 86 -12.98 1.77 1.65
C TRP A 86 -14.24 2.27 0.93
N SER A 87 -15.34 1.51 0.99
CA SER A 87 -16.63 1.93 0.44
C SER A 87 -17.13 3.21 1.11
N ASN A 88 -16.89 3.38 2.41
CA ASN A 88 -17.25 4.60 3.12
C ASN A 88 -16.41 5.81 2.67
N GLU A 89 -15.09 5.66 2.50
CA GLU A 89 -14.23 6.72 1.97
C GLU A 89 -14.65 7.14 0.55
N ILE A 90 -15.03 6.17 -0.30
CA ILE A 90 -15.59 6.44 -1.63
C ILE A 90 -16.88 7.26 -1.53
N LYS A 91 -17.80 6.88 -0.63
CA LYS A 91 -19.07 7.59 -0.41
C LYS A 91 -18.85 9.02 0.08
N LEU A 92 -18.00 9.21 1.08
CA LEU A 92 -17.65 10.53 1.61
C LEU A 92 -17.01 11.41 0.54
N PHE A 93 -16.11 10.85 -0.28
CA PHE A 93 -15.53 11.59 -1.38
C PHE A 93 -16.59 11.95 -2.44
N HIS A 94 -17.50 11.03 -2.74
CA HIS A 94 -18.62 11.27 -3.66
C HIS A 94 -19.59 12.35 -3.18
N GLU A 95 -19.73 12.55 -1.87
CA GLU A 95 -20.53 13.65 -1.30
C GLU A 95 -19.93 15.02 -1.65
N VAL A 96 -18.60 15.11 -1.70
CA VAL A 96 -17.85 16.33 -2.03
C VAL A 96 -17.73 16.53 -3.54
N ILE A 97 -17.37 15.47 -4.28
CA ILE A 97 -17.14 15.51 -5.73
C ILE A 97 -17.96 14.40 -6.39
N LYS A 98 -18.87 14.77 -7.30
CA LYS A 98 -19.68 13.79 -8.05
C LYS A 98 -18.84 13.13 -9.15
N PHE A 99 -18.91 11.81 -9.23
CA PHE A 99 -18.23 11.01 -10.25
C PHE A 99 -19.08 9.80 -10.64
N ASP A 100 -18.96 9.38 -11.89
CA ASP A 100 -19.73 8.25 -12.43
C ASP A 100 -18.94 6.94 -12.40
N SER A 101 -17.61 7.02 -12.32
CA SER A 101 -16.73 5.85 -12.31
C SER A 101 -15.42 6.13 -11.56
N LEU A 102 -14.82 5.03 -11.10
CA LEU A 102 -13.51 5.00 -10.47
C LEU A 102 -12.56 4.17 -11.33
N TRP A 103 -11.35 4.68 -11.53
CA TRP A 103 -10.23 3.93 -12.07
C TRP A 103 -9.31 3.56 -10.90
N ILE A 104 -9.18 2.29 -10.56
CA ILE A 104 -8.19 1.84 -9.57
C ILE A 104 -6.87 1.54 -10.29
N ASP A 105 -5.77 2.07 -9.78
CA ASP A 105 -4.42 1.96 -10.38
C ASP A 105 -3.38 1.66 -9.30
N MET A 106 -2.17 1.28 -9.70
CA MET A 106 -1.03 1.00 -8.80
C MET A 106 -1.27 -0.13 -7.79
N ASN A 107 -2.15 -1.08 -8.15
CA ASN A 107 -2.71 -2.08 -7.25
C ASN A 107 -2.15 -3.49 -7.43
N GLU A 108 -0.90 -3.60 -7.83
CA GLU A 108 -0.17 -4.86 -7.81
C GLU A 108 0.01 -5.50 -6.41
N PRO A 109 0.29 -4.80 -5.28
CA PRO A 109 0.42 -3.36 -5.02
C PRO A 109 1.81 -2.79 -5.34
N ALA A 110 1.85 -1.62 -5.98
CA ALA A 110 3.11 -0.97 -6.33
C ALA A 110 3.73 -0.23 -5.13
N ASN A 111 5.05 -0.34 -4.99
CA ASN A 111 5.85 0.43 -4.04
C ASN A 111 7.12 0.92 -4.73
N PHE A 112 7.37 2.23 -4.71
CA PHE A 112 8.39 2.87 -5.56
C PHE A 112 9.85 2.65 -5.15
N GLY A 113 10.09 1.94 -4.05
CA GLY A 113 11.44 1.58 -3.64
C GLY A 113 11.43 0.59 -2.48
N THR A 114 11.83 -0.64 -2.78
CA THR A 114 11.98 -1.70 -1.78
C THR A 114 13.37 -2.29 -1.88
N ASN A 115 14.10 -2.30 -0.77
CA ASN A 115 15.51 -2.68 -0.70
C ASN A 115 16.45 -1.80 -1.56
N LEU A 116 16.06 -0.56 -1.87
CA LEU A 116 16.85 0.42 -2.64
C LEU A 116 17.32 1.57 -1.74
N ASP A 117 18.27 2.39 -2.15
CA ASP A 117 18.69 3.53 -1.30
C ASP A 117 17.57 4.55 -1.12
N LYS A 118 16.75 4.76 -2.16
CA LYS A 118 15.56 5.61 -2.15
C LYS A 118 14.58 5.24 -3.28
N PRO A 119 13.27 5.54 -3.12
CA PRO A 119 12.26 5.47 -4.17
C PRO A 119 12.56 6.37 -5.37
N PHE A 120 11.96 6.05 -6.52
CA PHE A 120 12.24 6.75 -7.78
C PHE A 120 11.94 8.27 -7.74
N ASN A 121 10.88 8.66 -7.05
CA ASN A 121 10.40 10.04 -6.87
C ASN A 121 10.56 10.53 -5.42
N TRP A 122 11.54 10.00 -4.68
CA TRP A 122 11.79 10.45 -3.31
C TRP A 122 12.22 11.94 -3.28
N PRO A 123 11.70 12.77 -2.36
CA PRO A 123 11.99 14.20 -2.35
C PRO A 123 13.49 14.46 -2.14
N PRO A 124 14.11 15.37 -2.91
CA PRO A 124 15.57 15.58 -2.90
C PRO A 124 16.09 16.23 -1.61
N ASP A 125 15.20 16.83 -0.82
CA ASP A 125 15.47 17.50 0.46
C ASP A 125 15.33 16.58 1.68
N LYS A 126 14.88 15.33 1.48
CA LYS A 126 14.73 14.34 2.56
C LYS A 126 15.90 13.35 2.55
N GLU A 127 16.28 12.90 3.75
CA GLU A 127 17.24 11.81 3.90
C GLU A 127 16.75 10.58 3.10
N PRO A 128 17.65 9.88 2.37
CA PRO A 128 17.29 8.69 1.61
C PRO A 128 16.65 7.63 2.51
N TRP A 129 15.50 7.13 2.09
CA TRP A 129 14.77 6.10 2.80
C TRP A 129 14.07 5.20 1.80
N SER A 130 13.99 3.90 2.08
CA SER A 130 13.10 2.98 1.38
C SER A 130 12.62 1.91 2.36
N LEU A 131 11.53 1.22 2.02
CA LEU A 131 11.17 -0.02 2.72
C LEU A 131 12.31 -1.03 2.60
N LYS A 132 12.72 -1.65 3.71
CA LYS A 132 13.73 -2.73 3.75
C LYS A 132 13.07 -4.01 4.24
N CYS A 133 13.13 -5.07 3.45
CA CYS A 133 12.56 -6.36 3.79
C CYS A 133 13.61 -7.29 4.39
N PRO A 134 13.27 -8.09 5.42
CA PRO A 134 14.20 -9.04 6.05
C PRO A 134 14.70 -10.07 5.03
N ASP A 135 15.93 -10.58 5.24
CA ASP A 135 16.48 -11.66 4.43
C ASP A 135 15.97 -13.02 4.95
N ASP A 136 14.84 -13.46 4.42
CA ASP A 136 14.20 -14.72 4.77
C ASP A 136 13.72 -15.49 3.54
N LYS A 137 13.20 -16.70 3.77
CA LYS A 137 12.70 -17.58 2.70
C LYS A 137 11.47 -17.05 1.97
N TRP A 138 10.77 -16.05 2.51
CA TRP A 138 9.59 -15.47 1.89
C TRP A 138 10.00 -14.36 0.93
N ASN A 139 10.87 -13.47 1.37
CA ASN A 139 11.38 -12.35 0.57
C ASN A 139 12.50 -12.80 -0.41
N ASN A 140 13.18 -13.91 -0.12
CA ASN A 140 14.20 -14.57 -0.95
C ASN A 140 13.93 -16.09 -1.04
N PRO A 141 12.94 -16.52 -1.83
CA PRO A 141 12.59 -17.93 -1.93
C PRO A 141 13.73 -18.76 -2.54
N PRO A 142 13.93 -20.03 -2.12
CA PRO A 142 14.97 -20.91 -2.66
C PRO A 142 14.89 -21.11 -4.18
N TYR A 143 13.67 -21.02 -4.73
CA TYR A 143 13.42 -21.07 -6.16
C TYR A 143 12.77 -19.75 -6.62
N PRO A 144 13.58 -18.71 -6.91
CA PRO A 144 13.04 -17.44 -7.37
C PRO A 144 12.51 -17.57 -8.79
N THR A 145 11.39 -16.88 -9.06
CA THR A 145 10.84 -16.81 -10.42
C THR A 145 11.80 -16.07 -11.35
N LYS A 146 11.57 -16.18 -12.66
CA LYS A 146 12.40 -15.50 -13.67
C LYS A 146 12.45 -13.97 -13.44
N MET A 147 11.38 -13.38 -12.89
CA MET A 147 11.25 -11.94 -12.60
C MET A 147 12.35 -11.39 -11.70
N VAL A 148 12.95 -12.20 -10.83
CA VAL A 148 14.08 -11.80 -9.99
C VAL A 148 15.36 -11.56 -10.80
N ARG A 149 15.43 -12.13 -12.00
CA ARG A 149 16.63 -12.15 -12.86
C ARG A 149 16.47 -11.35 -14.15
N VAL A 150 15.29 -10.78 -14.40
CA VAL A 150 14.97 -10.07 -15.66
C VAL A 150 14.20 -8.79 -15.37
N GLY A 151 14.23 -7.86 -16.32
CA GLY A 151 13.56 -6.56 -16.20
C GLY A 151 14.36 -5.55 -15.37
N ASP A 152 13.71 -4.45 -15.00
CA ASP A 152 14.25 -3.42 -14.11
C ASP A 152 14.11 -3.84 -12.64
N ASN A 153 14.56 -5.06 -12.32
CA ASN A 153 14.55 -5.58 -10.95
C ASN A 153 15.84 -5.18 -10.22
N GLN A 154 15.82 -4.02 -9.57
CA GLN A 154 17.03 -3.41 -9.02
C GLN A 154 17.50 -4.10 -7.74
N SER A 155 16.56 -4.52 -6.88
CA SER A 155 16.90 -5.24 -5.65
C SER A 155 17.32 -6.70 -5.89
N LYS A 156 17.00 -7.27 -7.06
CA LYS A 156 17.14 -8.70 -7.37
C LYS A 156 16.40 -9.57 -6.37
N ARG A 157 15.21 -9.13 -5.94
CA ARG A 157 14.33 -9.84 -5.00
C ARG A 157 12.91 -9.86 -5.55
N ILE A 158 12.06 -10.73 -5.00
CA ILE A 158 10.64 -10.74 -5.38
C ILE A 158 9.86 -9.56 -4.81
N THR A 159 10.45 -8.84 -3.86
CA THR A 159 9.90 -7.62 -3.25
C THR A 159 10.19 -6.35 -4.05
N ASP A 160 10.87 -6.47 -5.19
CA ASP A 160 11.14 -5.33 -6.04
C ASP A 160 9.85 -4.70 -6.55
N HIS A 161 9.75 -3.37 -6.47
CA HIS A 161 8.55 -2.59 -6.79
C HIS A 161 7.26 -2.96 -6.02
N THR A 162 7.35 -3.68 -4.89
CA THR A 162 6.19 -4.03 -4.05
C THR A 162 6.56 -4.13 -2.56
N ILE A 163 5.60 -4.43 -1.69
CA ILE A 163 5.81 -4.51 -0.23
C ILE A 163 6.46 -5.84 0.19
N CYS A 164 6.83 -5.96 1.47
CA CYS A 164 7.49 -7.18 1.96
C CYS A 164 6.53 -8.38 2.00
N MET A 165 7.06 -9.55 1.66
CA MET A 165 6.30 -10.80 1.55
C MET A 165 5.82 -11.32 2.91
N THR A 166 6.37 -10.78 3.99
CA THR A 166 6.01 -11.04 5.38
C THR A 166 4.84 -10.18 5.89
N GLY A 167 4.19 -9.39 5.03
CA GLY A 167 3.00 -8.63 5.40
C GLY A 167 1.81 -9.55 5.67
N ASN A 168 1.15 -9.41 6.82
CA ASN A 168 -0.04 -10.16 7.17
C ASN A 168 -1.28 -9.52 6.54
N GLN A 169 -2.12 -10.36 5.94
CA GLN A 169 -3.45 -10.04 5.45
C GLN A 169 -4.46 -11.07 5.98
N THR A 170 -5.74 -10.75 6.05
CA THR A 170 -6.76 -11.65 6.59
C THR A 170 -8.11 -11.49 5.90
N ASP A 171 -8.86 -12.59 5.77
CA ASP A 171 -10.26 -12.57 5.34
C ASP A 171 -11.25 -12.54 6.53
N GLY A 172 -10.74 -12.33 7.75
CA GLY A 172 -11.48 -12.39 9.01
C GLY A 172 -11.57 -13.80 9.61
N THR A 173 -11.21 -14.85 8.86
CA THR A 173 -11.19 -16.24 9.34
C THR A 173 -9.79 -16.82 9.40
N SER A 174 -8.96 -16.48 8.42
CA SER A 174 -7.60 -16.97 8.24
C SER A 174 -6.65 -15.80 8.00
N THR A 175 -5.40 -15.97 8.40
CA THR A 175 -4.32 -15.01 8.14
C THR A 175 -3.39 -15.58 7.09
N PHE A 176 -3.01 -14.75 6.12
CA PHE A 176 -2.16 -15.09 4.99
C PHE A 176 -0.95 -14.15 4.97
N LEU A 177 0.18 -14.66 4.50
CA LEU A 177 1.32 -13.81 4.18
C LEU A 177 1.10 -13.18 2.81
N HIS A 178 1.62 -11.98 2.62
CA HIS A 178 1.63 -11.31 1.32
C HIS A 178 2.31 -12.18 0.26
N TYR A 179 3.28 -13.01 0.64
CA TYR A 179 3.83 -14.07 -0.21
C TYR A 179 2.79 -14.92 -0.94
N ASP A 180 1.70 -15.29 -0.25
CA ASP A 180 0.67 -16.19 -0.77
C ASP A 180 -0.40 -15.44 -1.58
N VAL A 181 -0.66 -14.17 -1.23
CA VAL A 181 -1.81 -13.41 -1.73
C VAL A 181 -1.44 -12.14 -2.52
N HIS A 182 -0.15 -11.90 -2.80
CA HIS A 182 0.33 -10.73 -3.54
C HIS A 182 -0.46 -10.51 -4.83
N SER A 183 -0.55 -11.53 -5.68
CA SER A 183 -1.26 -11.47 -6.96
C SER A 183 -2.79 -11.44 -6.85
N LEU A 184 -3.34 -11.38 -5.63
CA LEU A 184 -4.76 -11.20 -5.36
C LEU A 184 -5.10 -9.79 -4.89
N TYR A 185 -4.11 -8.90 -4.69
CA TYR A 185 -4.34 -7.56 -4.10
C TYR A 185 -5.26 -6.69 -4.96
N GLY A 186 -4.92 -6.45 -6.24
CA GLY A 186 -5.78 -5.66 -7.12
C GLY A 186 -7.15 -6.30 -7.36
N TRP A 187 -7.22 -7.64 -7.30
CA TRP A 187 -8.50 -8.35 -7.35
C TRP A 187 -9.36 -8.09 -6.09
N SER A 188 -8.78 -8.15 -4.89
CA SER A 188 -9.52 -7.89 -3.65
C SER A 188 -9.93 -6.41 -3.54
N GLU A 189 -9.10 -5.47 -4.01
CA GLU A 189 -9.48 -4.06 -4.15
C GLU A 189 -10.66 -3.89 -5.12
N THR A 190 -10.67 -4.62 -6.25
CA THR A 190 -11.78 -4.58 -7.20
C THR A 190 -13.09 -4.99 -6.53
N VAL A 191 -13.07 -6.03 -5.70
CA VAL A 191 -14.23 -6.48 -4.91
C VAL A 191 -14.69 -5.38 -3.94
N ALA A 192 -13.75 -4.76 -3.21
CA ALA A 192 -14.05 -3.67 -2.29
C ALA A 192 -14.65 -2.43 -2.98
N THR A 193 -14.16 -2.13 -4.18
CA THR A 193 -14.55 -0.93 -4.96
C THR A 193 -15.91 -1.09 -5.64
N HIS A 194 -16.31 -2.31 -5.99
CA HIS A 194 -17.60 -2.59 -6.62
C HIS A 194 -18.78 -2.65 -5.62
N LYS A 195 -18.51 -2.74 -4.32
CA LYS A 195 -19.51 -2.92 -3.25
C LYS A 195 -20.38 -1.69 -3.02
#